data_AF-A0A925MAW8-F1
#
_entry.id   AF-A0A925MAW8-F1
#
_cell.length_a   1.000
_cell.length_b   1.000
_cell.length_c   1.000
_cell.angle_alpha   90.00
_cell.angle_beta   90.00
_cell.angle_gamma   90.00
#
_symmetry.space_group_name_H-M   'P 1'
#
loop_
_entity.id
_entity.type
_entity.pdbx_description
1 polymer ?
#
loop_
_entity_poly.entity_id
_entity_poly.type
_entity_poly.pdbx_seq_one_letter_code
_entity_poly.pdbx_strand_id
1 'polypeptide(L)'
;MKTPSHDASIEPRWRLLAIGLDPDKTVPDLYGVIHDGEPDTPLMIDGRIVLFTDPARAPELIRQYGGPWVADPMEVSKPTLWCDVAQALHHLSAGGMDSSASIVDAVNVLLDLVRASGTAIVDSRRRALYAIANYCTTSKDLTKYLEEEGDHSSRELVDAVLWCVGAVVVKARIV
;
A
#
# COMPACT_ATOMS: atom_id res chain seq x y z
N MET A 1 -48.48 8.45 -9.12
CA MET A 1 -47.19 9.04 -9.56
C MET A 1 -46.10 8.38 -8.72
N LYS A 2 -45.29 7.48 -9.30
CA LYS A 2 -44.16 6.86 -8.62
C LYS A 2 -42.95 7.79 -8.76
N THR A 3 -42.39 8.19 -7.62
CA THR A 3 -41.09 8.89 -7.49
C THR A 3 -39.97 7.99 -8.03
N PRO A 4 -38.89 8.53 -8.61
CA PRO A 4 -37.87 7.73 -9.27
C PRO A 4 -37.02 7.00 -8.22
N SER A 5 -36.71 5.73 -8.47
CA SER A 5 -35.67 4.99 -7.76
C SER A 5 -34.34 5.69 -8.01
N HIS A 6 -33.68 6.14 -6.94
CA HIS A 6 -32.25 6.45 -7.00
C HIS A 6 -31.52 5.23 -7.54
N ASP A 7 -30.87 5.39 -8.70
CA ASP A 7 -29.68 4.60 -9.03
C ASP A 7 -28.71 4.82 -7.87
N ALA A 8 -28.68 3.89 -6.92
CA ALA A 8 -27.56 3.78 -6.00
C ALA A 8 -26.37 3.41 -6.88
N SER A 9 -25.52 4.39 -7.19
CA SER A 9 -24.24 4.13 -7.84
C SER A 9 -23.52 3.07 -7.01
N ILE A 10 -23.43 1.85 -7.53
CA ILE A 10 -22.74 0.76 -6.84
C ILE A 10 -21.26 1.14 -6.87
N GLU A 11 -20.71 1.57 -5.73
CA GLU A 11 -19.33 2.02 -5.65
C GLU A 11 -18.38 0.88 -6.02
N PRO A 12 -17.33 1.16 -6.83
CA PRO A 12 -16.35 0.16 -7.20
C PRO A 12 -15.57 -0.29 -5.97
N ARG A 13 -15.52 -1.62 -5.77
CA ARG A 13 -14.80 -2.23 -4.64
C ARG A 13 -13.36 -2.57 -4.99
N TRP A 14 -13.02 -2.65 -6.26
CA TRP A 14 -11.65 -2.89 -6.70
C TRP A 14 -10.92 -1.56 -6.93
N ARG A 15 -9.79 -1.40 -6.25
CA ARG A 15 -8.90 -0.23 -6.30
C ARG A 15 -7.56 -0.62 -6.92
N LEU A 16 -7.04 0.22 -7.81
CA LEU A 16 -5.72 0.04 -8.39
C LEU A 16 -4.66 0.63 -7.44
N LEU A 17 -3.69 -0.19 -7.07
CA LEU A 17 -2.52 0.18 -6.30
C LEU A 17 -1.35 0.47 -7.25
N ALA A 18 -0.73 1.64 -7.10
CA ALA A 18 0.55 2.00 -7.71
C ALA A 18 1.68 1.87 -6.70
N ILE A 19 2.80 1.28 -7.11
CA ILE A 19 4.00 1.09 -6.29
C ILE A 19 5.20 1.76 -6.98
N GLY A 20 5.75 2.79 -6.34
CA GLY A 20 6.97 3.47 -6.79
C GLY A 20 8.20 2.90 -6.07
N LEU A 21 9.19 2.45 -6.82
CA LEU A 21 10.44 1.86 -6.31
C LEU A 21 11.67 2.65 -6.77
N ASP A 22 11.59 3.30 -7.93
CA ASP A 22 12.65 4.12 -8.50
C ASP A 22 12.32 5.62 -8.34
N PRO A 23 13.10 6.38 -7.56
CA PRO A 23 12.85 7.80 -7.35
C PRO A 23 13.03 8.66 -8.61
N ASP A 24 13.74 8.15 -9.63
CA ASP A 24 14.01 8.88 -10.87
C ASP A 24 12.88 8.71 -11.91
N LYS A 25 11.90 7.83 -11.65
CA LYS A 25 10.76 7.60 -12.54
C LYS A 25 9.57 8.48 -12.18
N THR A 26 8.90 8.99 -13.22
CA THR A 26 7.65 9.74 -13.09
C THR A 26 6.41 8.86 -13.16
N VAL A 27 6.59 7.55 -13.35
CA VAL A 27 5.53 6.53 -13.42
C VAL A 27 5.84 5.40 -12.42
N PRO A 28 4.81 4.78 -11.82
CA PRO A 28 4.99 3.63 -10.94
C PRO A 28 5.71 2.46 -11.61
N ASP A 29 6.52 1.73 -10.84
CA ASP A 29 7.26 0.55 -11.30
C ASP A 29 6.37 -0.70 -11.39
N LEU A 30 5.46 -0.81 -10.41
CA LEU A 30 4.57 -1.95 -10.28
C LEU A 30 3.16 -1.47 -9.92
N TYR A 31 2.20 -2.32 -10.27
CA TYR A 31 0.81 -2.16 -9.95
C TYR A 31 0.28 -3.43 -9.31
N GLY A 32 -0.75 -3.28 -8.49
CA GLY A 32 -1.56 -4.36 -7.94
C GLY A 32 -3.02 -3.93 -7.90
N VAL A 33 -3.92 -4.84 -7.52
CA VAL A 33 -5.32 -4.45 -7.21
C VAL A 33 -5.70 -4.95 -5.83
N ILE A 34 -6.46 -4.13 -5.13
CA ILE A 34 -6.96 -4.38 -3.79
C ILE A 34 -8.48 -4.34 -3.84
N HIS A 35 -9.12 -5.37 -3.31
CA HIS A 35 -10.55 -5.37 -3.03
C HIS A 35 -10.78 -4.70 -1.67
N ASP A 36 -11.67 -3.71 -1.67
CA ASP A 36 -12.08 -2.93 -0.53
C ASP A 36 -13.00 -3.75 0.39
N GLY A 37 -12.58 -3.93 1.63
CA GLY A 37 -13.29 -4.75 2.61
C GLY A 37 -12.71 -4.64 4.01
N GLU A 38 -13.24 -5.46 4.93
CA GLU A 38 -12.72 -5.57 6.30
C GLU A 38 -12.23 -7.00 6.56
N PRO A 39 -10.95 -7.32 6.31
CA PRO A 39 -9.87 -6.42 5.84
C PRO A 39 -9.80 -6.28 4.31
N ASP A 40 -9.11 -5.22 3.86
CA ASP A 40 -8.68 -5.05 2.47
C ASP A 40 -7.91 -6.29 1.99
N THR A 41 -8.22 -6.75 0.78
CA THR A 41 -7.67 -8.00 0.25
C THR A 41 -7.03 -7.78 -1.13
N PRO A 42 -5.70 -7.91 -1.27
CA PRO A 42 -5.06 -7.84 -2.59
C PRO A 42 -5.49 -9.03 -3.45
N LEU A 43 -5.42 -8.87 -4.76
CA LEU A 43 -5.59 -9.99 -5.69
C LEU A 43 -4.48 -11.02 -5.49
N MET A 44 -4.87 -12.28 -5.37
CA MET A 44 -3.96 -13.39 -5.10
C MET A 44 -4.08 -14.47 -6.18
N ILE A 45 -2.95 -15.08 -6.57
CA ILE A 45 -2.90 -16.30 -7.39
C ILE A 45 -2.03 -17.32 -6.65
N ASP A 46 -2.57 -18.51 -6.40
CA ASP A 46 -1.87 -19.60 -5.70
C ASP A 46 -1.24 -19.16 -4.36
N GLY A 47 -1.95 -18.30 -3.61
CA GLY A 47 -1.47 -17.76 -2.33
C GLY A 47 -0.37 -16.71 -2.44
N ARG A 48 -0.14 -16.14 -3.64
CA ARG A 48 0.83 -15.06 -3.88
C ARG A 48 0.15 -13.78 -4.33
N ILE A 49 0.65 -12.64 -3.84
CA ILE A 49 0.17 -11.31 -4.23
C ILE A 49 0.47 -11.09 -5.70
N VAL A 50 -0.54 -10.71 -6.47
CA VAL A 50 -0.39 -10.42 -7.89
C VAL A 50 0.09 -8.98 -8.08
N LEU A 51 1.27 -8.84 -8.66
CA LEU A 51 1.80 -7.56 -9.11
C LEU A 51 2.02 -7.60 -10.63
N PHE A 52 1.93 -6.46 -11.30
CA PHE A 52 2.08 -6.36 -12.76
C PHE A 52 2.61 -4.98 -13.13
N THR A 53 3.22 -4.84 -14.32
CA THR A 53 3.83 -3.58 -14.76
C THR A 53 2.91 -2.72 -15.63
N ASP A 54 1.86 -3.32 -16.20
CA ASP A 54 0.90 -2.61 -17.06
C ASP A 54 -0.47 -2.50 -16.36
N PRO A 55 -0.90 -1.28 -15.95
CA PRO A 55 -2.15 -1.08 -15.23
C PRO A 55 -3.38 -1.50 -16.04
N ALA A 56 -3.30 -1.55 -17.38
CA ALA A 56 -4.41 -1.95 -18.24
C ALA A 56 -4.82 -3.43 -18.05
N ARG A 57 -3.98 -4.24 -17.41
CA ARG A 57 -4.25 -5.66 -17.13
C ARG A 57 -5.16 -5.90 -15.94
N ALA A 58 -5.35 -4.90 -15.08
CA ALA A 58 -6.14 -5.04 -13.87
C ALA A 58 -7.55 -5.62 -14.09
N PRO A 59 -8.37 -5.16 -15.07
CA PRO A 59 -9.70 -5.71 -15.29
C PRO A 59 -9.70 -7.18 -15.76
N GLU A 60 -8.68 -7.61 -16.51
CA GLU A 60 -8.54 -9.00 -16.95
C GLU A 60 -8.17 -9.89 -15.77
N LEU A 61 -7.17 -9.48 -14.99
CA LEU A 61 -6.68 -10.23 -13.83
C LEU A 61 -7.77 -10.37 -12.76
N ILE A 62 -8.56 -9.31 -12.50
CA ILE A 62 -9.72 -9.40 -11.59
C ILE A 62 -10.76 -10.38 -12.14
N ARG A 63 -11.08 -10.33 -13.44
CA ARG A 63 -12.06 -11.25 -14.04
C ARG A 63 -11.64 -12.71 -13.95
N GLN A 64 -10.34 -12.97 -14.03
CA GLN A 64 -9.82 -14.33 -14.00
C GLN A 64 -9.58 -14.86 -12.58
N TYR A 65 -9.15 -13.99 -11.65
CA TYR A 65 -8.64 -14.40 -10.34
C TYR A 65 -9.30 -13.71 -9.14
N GLY A 66 -10.28 -12.82 -9.36
CA GLY A 66 -10.97 -12.06 -8.31
C GLY A 66 -11.86 -12.91 -7.39
N GLY A 67 -11.95 -14.22 -7.63
CA GLY A 67 -12.65 -15.18 -6.79
C GLY A 67 -14.11 -14.81 -6.57
N PRO A 68 -14.58 -14.68 -5.32
CA PRO A 68 -15.99 -14.38 -5.02
C PRO A 68 -16.41 -12.96 -5.45
N TRP A 69 -15.46 -12.04 -5.66
CA TRP A 69 -15.72 -10.63 -5.96
C TRP A 69 -15.59 -10.28 -7.44
N VAL A 70 -15.53 -11.30 -8.31
CA VAL A 70 -15.40 -11.12 -9.76
C VAL A 70 -16.56 -10.31 -10.37
N ALA A 71 -17.73 -10.35 -9.73
CA ALA A 71 -18.94 -9.66 -10.16
C ALA A 71 -19.06 -8.24 -9.57
N ASP A 72 -18.19 -7.86 -8.63
CA ASP A 72 -18.23 -6.53 -8.02
C ASP A 72 -17.81 -5.47 -9.06
N PRO A 73 -18.39 -4.25 -8.99
CA PRO A 73 -17.96 -3.19 -9.88
C PRO A 73 -16.48 -2.87 -9.68
N MET A 74 -15.79 -2.63 -10.79
CA MET A 74 -14.36 -2.32 -10.83
C MET A 74 -14.12 -1.04 -11.62
N GLU A 75 -13.39 -0.10 -11.02
CA GLU A 75 -12.90 1.10 -11.70
C GLU A 75 -11.39 1.22 -11.48
N VAL A 76 -10.64 0.36 -12.18
CA VAL A 76 -9.18 0.24 -12.05
C VAL A 76 -8.43 0.96 -13.18
N SER A 77 -9.01 2.02 -13.73
CA SER A 77 -8.43 2.79 -14.83
C SER A 77 -7.31 3.74 -14.37
N LYS A 78 -7.29 4.10 -13.09
CA LYS A 78 -6.31 4.99 -12.47
C LYS A 78 -5.97 4.52 -11.06
N PRO A 79 -4.72 4.70 -10.60
CA PRO A 79 -4.34 4.39 -9.23
C PRO A 79 -5.14 5.25 -8.24
N THR A 80 -5.79 4.58 -7.31
CA THR A 80 -6.45 5.22 -6.16
C THR A 80 -5.71 4.97 -4.85
N LEU A 81 -4.76 4.02 -4.87
CA LEU A 81 -3.82 3.74 -3.79
C LEU A 81 -2.39 3.95 -4.28
N TRP A 82 -1.57 4.59 -3.46
CA TRP A 82 -0.18 4.90 -3.77
C TRP A 82 0.73 4.40 -2.65
N CYS A 83 1.76 3.66 -3.04
CA CYS A 83 2.83 3.19 -2.17
C CYS A 83 4.16 3.61 -2.80
N ASP A 84 4.57 4.86 -2.54
CA ASP A 84 5.87 5.36 -3.00
C ASP A 84 6.96 4.99 -1.98
N VAL A 85 7.54 3.80 -2.19
CA VAL A 85 8.57 3.24 -1.31
C VAL A 85 9.84 4.08 -1.38
N ALA A 86 10.22 4.53 -2.58
CA ALA A 86 11.43 5.33 -2.77
C ALA A 86 11.35 6.65 -2.01
N GLN A 87 10.23 7.36 -2.14
CA GLN A 87 10.00 8.61 -1.44
C GLN A 87 9.90 8.40 0.09
N ALA A 88 9.20 7.35 0.54
CA ALA A 88 9.11 7.05 1.97
C ALA A 88 10.50 6.78 2.59
N LEU A 89 11.35 5.99 1.91
CA LEU A 89 12.71 5.72 2.37
C LEU A 89 13.59 6.98 2.36
N HIS A 90 13.46 7.83 1.33
CA HIS A 90 14.17 9.10 1.27
C HIS A 90 13.83 9.98 2.48
N HIS A 91 12.54 10.16 2.77
CA HIS A 91 12.09 10.99 3.88
C HIS A 91 12.47 10.45 5.25
N LEU A 92 12.39 9.14 5.45
CA LEU A 92 12.84 8.49 6.69
C LEU A 92 14.35 8.67 6.91
N SER A 93 15.13 8.75 5.84
CA SER A 93 16.59 8.91 5.91
C SER A 93 17.04 10.38 6.01
N ALA A 94 16.28 11.32 5.45
CA ALA A 94 16.65 12.73 5.34
C ALA A 94 15.95 13.66 6.35
N GLY A 95 14.78 13.27 6.87
CA GLY A 95 13.91 14.14 7.68
C GLY A 95 13.23 15.26 6.88
N GLY A 96 12.02 15.68 7.25
CA GLY A 96 11.32 16.82 6.62
C GLY A 96 9.87 17.05 7.07
N MET A 97 9.41 18.32 7.09
CA MET A 97 8.09 18.75 7.59
C MET A 97 6.86 18.33 6.74
N ASP A 98 7.03 18.00 5.46
CA ASP A 98 5.93 17.63 4.53
C ASP A 98 5.90 16.15 4.15
N SER A 99 6.67 15.32 4.86
CA SER A 99 6.92 13.92 4.48
C SER A 99 5.96 12.90 5.09
N SER A 100 5.11 13.31 6.03
CA SER A 100 4.33 12.40 6.88
C SER A 100 3.23 11.64 6.12
N ALA A 101 2.58 12.26 5.14
CA ALA A 101 1.48 11.62 4.41
C ALA A 101 1.98 10.45 3.53
N SER A 102 3.03 10.65 2.73
CA SER A 102 3.54 9.60 1.84
C SER A 102 4.16 8.43 2.60
N ILE A 103 4.78 8.67 3.75
CA ILE A 103 5.26 7.60 4.64
C ILE A 103 4.09 6.79 5.20
N VAL A 104 3.05 7.45 5.71
CA VAL A 104 1.88 6.77 6.27
C VAL A 104 1.19 5.92 5.22
N ASP A 105 0.97 6.47 4.03
CA ASP A 105 0.33 5.75 2.92
C ASP A 105 1.16 4.53 2.52
N ALA A 106 2.48 4.69 2.34
CA ALA A 106 3.37 3.59 2.01
C ALA A 106 3.41 2.52 3.11
N VAL A 107 3.53 2.92 4.38
CA VAL A 107 3.57 2.00 5.53
C VAL A 107 2.26 1.23 5.68
N ASN A 108 1.11 1.90 5.57
CA ASN A 108 -0.20 1.25 5.69
C ASN A 108 -0.38 0.21 4.58
N VAL A 109 -0.13 0.59 3.32
CA VAL A 109 -0.21 -0.35 2.20
C VAL A 109 0.74 -1.53 2.40
N LEU A 110 1.99 -1.30 2.79
CA LEU A 110 2.96 -2.37 3.03
C LEU A 110 2.52 -3.31 4.16
N LEU A 111 1.96 -2.78 5.24
CA LEU A 111 1.44 -3.59 6.34
C LEU A 111 0.26 -4.46 5.91
N ASP A 112 -0.66 -3.90 5.11
CA ASP A 112 -1.81 -4.64 4.61
C ASP A 112 -1.40 -5.74 3.63
N LEU A 113 -0.42 -5.46 2.76
CA LEU A 113 0.17 -6.48 1.88
C LEU A 113 0.90 -7.58 2.67
N VAL A 114 1.69 -7.22 3.70
CA VAL A 114 2.35 -8.21 4.56
C VAL A 114 1.32 -9.09 5.27
N ARG A 115 0.25 -8.50 5.83
CA ARG A 115 -0.84 -9.23 6.47
C ARG A 115 -1.53 -10.18 5.50
N ALA A 116 -1.90 -9.70 4.32
CA ALA A 116 -2.55 -10.50 3.29
C ALA A 116 -1.67 -11.65 2.77
N SER A 117 -0.34 -11.47 2.76
CA SER A 117 0.61 -12.53 2.40
C SER A 117 0.70 -13.68 3.43
N GLY A 118 0.08 -13.52 4.60
CA GLY A 118 0.20 -14.45 5.72
C GLY A 118 1.58 -14.46 6.38
N THR A 119 2.42 -13.46 6.10
CA THR A 119 3.76 -13.37 6.67
C THR A 119 3.70 -12.78 8.09
N ALA A 120 4.23 -13.52 9.06
CA ALA A 120 4.33 -13.02 10.44
C ALA A 120 5.33 -11.86 10.50
N ILE A 121 4.87 -10.69 10.94
CA ILE A 121 5.72 -9.53 11.17
C ILE A 121 6.51 -9.68 12.47
N VAL A 122 7.79 -9.33 12.43
CA VAL A 122 8.66 -9.31 13.61
C VAL A 122 8.23 -8.18 14.55
N ASP A 123 8.11 -8.47 15.85
CA ASP A 123 7.54 -7.55 16.84
C ASP A 123 8.26 -6.20 16.94
N SER A 124 9.59 -6.15 16.80
CA SER A 124 10.34 -4.90 16.78
C SER A 124 9.93 -4.02 15.59
N ARG A 125 9.88 -4.59 14.39
CA ARG A 125 9.49 -3.89 13.16
C ARG A 125 8.05 -3.42 13.19
N ARG A 126 7.15 -4.27 13.68
CA ARG A 126 5.73 -3.93 13.86
C ARG A 126 5.58 -2.71 14.77
N ARG A 127 6.29 -2.68 15.91
CA ARG A 127 6.23 -1.55 16.84
C ARG A 127 6.76 -0.26 16.22
N ALA A 128 7.88 -0.32 15.50
CA ALA A 128 8.44 0.84 14.80
C ALA A 128 7.44 1.42 13.78
N LEU A 129 6.83 0.56 12.94
CA LEU A 129 5.87 1.00 11.92
C LEU A 129 4.58 1.57 12.52
N TYR A 130 4.07 1.01 13.62
CA TYR A 130 2.92 1.61 14.31
C TYR A 130 3.25 2.90 15.02
N ALA A 131 4.44 3.01 15.61
CA ALA A 131 4.88 4.24 16.27
C ALA A 131 4.92 5.40 15.26
N ILE A 132 5.49 5.18 14.08
CA ILE A 132 5.56 6.22 13.05
C ILE A 132 4.19 6.54 12.46
N ALA A 133 3.35 5.53 12.17
CA ALA A 133 2.02 5.75 11.63
C ALA A 133 1.14 6.55 12.61
N ASN A 134 1.19 6.21 13.90
CA ASN A 134 0.48 6.95 14.94
C ASN A 134 1.02 8.38 15.10
N TYR A 135 2.34 8.55 15.08
CA TYR A 135 2.96 9.87 15.16
C TYR A 135 2.52 10.74 13.98
N CYS A 136 2.67 10.26 12.75
CA CYS A 136 2.30 11.00 11.54
C CYS A 136 0.81 11.30 11.43
N THR A 137 -0.05 10.47 12.05
CA THR A 137 -1.50 10.72 12.15
C THR A 137 -1.82 11.85 13.14
N THR A 138 -1.00 12.04 14.17
CA THR A 138 -1.23 13.02 15.26
C THR A 138 -0.42 14.31 15.11
N SER A 139 0.76 14.23 14.49
CA SER A 139 1.70 15.32 14.22
C SER A 139 2.29 15.12 12.83
N LYS A 140 2.19 16.13 11.95
CA LYS A 140 2.74 16.02 10.58
C LYS A 140 4.26 16.21 10.51
N ASP A 141 4.91 16.54 11.63
CA ASP A 141 6.33 16.90 11.70
C ASP A 141 7.22 15.70 12.02
N LEU A 142 7.56 14.93 10.98
CA LEU A 142 8.44 13.78 11.10
C LEU A 142 9.84 14.16 11.62
N THR A 143 10.34 15.34 11.27
CA THR A 143 11.66 15.80 11.71
C THR A 143 11.73 15.83 13.22
N LYS A 144 10.70 16.39 13.86
CA LYS A 144 10.60 16.43 15.32
C LYS A 144 10.60 15.04 15.95
N TYR A 145 9.89 14.06 15.37
CA TYR A 145 9.94 12.68 15.86
C TYR A 145 11.35 12.09 15.80
N LEU A 146 12.01 12.25 14.65
CA LEU A 146 13.36 11.73 14.45
C LEU A 146 14.39 12.46 15.34
N GLU A 147 14.20 13.74 15.64
CA GLU A 147 15.01 14.49 16.60
C GLU A 147 14.78 14.04 18.05
N GLU A 148 13.54 13.75 18.43
CA GLU A 148 13.16 13.28 19.78
C GLU A 148 13.67 11.86 20.06
N GLU A 149 13.59 10.97 19.07
CA GLU A 149 13.97 9.55 19.20
C GLU A 149 15.42 9.26 18.74
N GLY A 150 16.04 10.17 17.98
CA GLY A 150 17.42 10.10 17.49
C GLY A 150 17.66 9.17 16.30
N ASP A 151 18.92 9.13 15.83
CA ASP A 151 19.37 8.39 14.63
C ASP A 151 19.04 6.90 14.64
N HIS A 152 18.96 6.28 15.82
CA HIS A 152 18.61 4.86 15.95
C HIS A 152 17.19 4.59 15.43
N SER A 153 16.26 5.51 15.66
CA SER A 153 14.87 5.41 15.22
C SER A 153 14.73 5.51 13.70
N SER A 154 15.44 6.44 13.05
CA SER A 154 15.47 6.55 11.58
C SER A 154 15.92 5.24 10.93
N ARG A 155 17.03 4.66 11.41
CA ARG A 155 17.55 3.40 10.89
C ARG A 155 16.58 2.23 11.11
N GLU A 156 16.00 2.12 12.30
CA GLU A 156 15.02 1.07 12.59
C GLU A 156 13.77 1.17 11.71
N LEU A 157 13.32 2.38 11.40
CA LEU A 157 12.19 2.62 10.50
C LEU A 157 12.51 2.24 9.05
N VAL A 158 13.69 2.65 8.55
CA VAL A 158 14.18 2.23 7.24
C VAL A 158 14.26 0.71 7.15
N ASP A 159 14.86 0.06 8.15
CA ASP A 159 14.97 -1.40 8.22
C ASP A 159 13.59 -2.10 8.28
N ALA A 160 12.60 -1.47 8.93
CA ALA A 160 11.24 -1.99 8.99
C ALA A 160 10.52 -1.88 7.63
N VAL A 161 10.63 -0.74 6.94
CA VAL A 161 10.07 -0.57 5.58
C VAL A 161 10.71 -1.54 4.60
N LEU A 162 12.05 -1.63 4.58
CA LEU A 162 12.79 -2.56 3.72
C LEU A 162 12.41 -4.02 4.00
N TRP A 163 12.18 -4.38 5.26
CA TRP A 163 11.70 -5.71 5.60
C TRP A 163 10.30 -5.98 5.04
N CYS A 164 9.36 -5.03 5.15
CA CYS A 164 8.03 -5.18 4.58
C CYS A 164 8.10 -5.37 3.06
N VAL A 165 8.91 -4.56 2.36
CA VAL A 165 9.16 -4.71 0.92
C VAL A 165 9.66 -6.12 0.61
N GLY A 166 10.69 -6.58 1.33
CA GLY A 166 11.22 -7.93 1.17
C GLY A 166 10.17 -9.02 1.40
N ALA A 167 9.37 -8.90 2.47
CA ALA A 167 8.29 -9.84 2.80
C ALA A 167 7.20 -9.90 1.73
N VAL A 168 6.81 -8.76 1.17
CA VAL A 168 5.86 -8.68 0.05
C VAL A 168 6.46 -9.32 -1.20
N VAL A 169 7.67 -8.94 -1.59
CA VAL A 169 8.32 -9.41 -2.82
C VAL A 169 8.49 -10.93 -2.82
N VAL A 170 8.93 -11.55 -1.72
CA VAL A 170 9.08 -13.02 -1.65
C VAL A 170 7.75 -13.78 -1.72
N LYS A 171 6.64 -13.09 -1.44
CA LYS A 171 5.26 -13.62 -1.54
C LYS A 171 4.52 -13.10 -2.76
N ALA A 172 5.16 -12.32 -3.63
CA ALA A 172 4.56 -11.80 -4.83
C ALA A 172 4.76 -12.75 -6.02
N ARG A 173 3.88 -12.59 -6.99
CA ARG A 173 4.01 -13.11 -8.34
C ARG A 173 3.86 -11.91 -9.27
N ILE A 174 4.92 -11.62 -10.02
CA ILE A 174 4.86 -10.65 -11.11
C ILE A 174 4.30 -11.37 -12.32
N VAL A 175 3.17 -10.88 -12.84
CA VAL A 175 2.47 -11.47 -13.99
C VAL A 175 2.51 -10.57 -15.19
#